data_AF-A0A0P6Y5Z3-F1
#
_entry.id   AF-A0A0P6Y5Z3-F1
#
_cell.length_a   1.000
_cell.length_b   1.000
_cell.length_c   1.000
_cell.angle_alpha   90.00
_cell.angle_beta   90.00
_cell.angle_gamma   90.00
#
_symmetry.space_group_name_H-M   'P 1'
#
loop_
_entity.id
_entity.type
_entity.pdbx_description
1 polymer ?
#
loop_
_entity_poly.entity_id
_entity_poly.type
_entity_poly.pdbx_seq_one_letter_code
_entity_poly.pdbx_strand_id
1 'polypeptide(L)' 'MDSALLDRICAQVYRQFPEVKGARPKVSPYPNQQSSLTFRAKASLPDGRSLSHTVRVIVDAAGKITKTTTSRS' A
#
# COMPACT_ATOMS: atom_id res chain seq x y z
N MET A 1 14.62 -0.54 -4.19
CA MET A 1 13.87 0.72 -4.33
C MET A 1 14.53 1.75 -3.44
N ASP A 2 14.76 2.96 -3.93
CA ASP A 2 15.28 4.07 -3.14
C ASP A 2 14.26 4.54 -2.09
N SER A 3 14.73 4.96 -0.91
CA SER A 3 13.88 5.38 0.22
C SER A 3 13.06 6.63 -0.11
N ALA A 4 13.64 7.61 -0.82
CA ALA A 4 12.91 8.83 -1.19
C ALA A 4 11.82 8.54 -2.23
N LEU A 5 12.06 7.59 -3.14
CA LEU A 5 11.05 7.13 -4.08
C LEU A 5 9.90 6.42 -3.35
N LEU A 6 10.23 5.55 -2.39
CA LEU A 6 9.25 4.85 -1.58
C LEU A 6 8.36 5.82 -0.80
N ASP A 7 8.93 6.87 -0.20
CA ASP A 7 8.18 7.87 0.56
C ASP A 7 7.21 8.67 -0.33
N ARG A 8 7.63 9.02 -1.55
CA ARG A 8 6.75 9.67 -2.54
C ARG A 8 5.57 8.79 -2.93
N ILE A 9 5.82 7.50 -3.19
CA ILE A 9 4.77 6.52 -3.50
C ILE A 9 3.83 6.39 -2.30
N CYS A 10 4.37 6.27 -1.08
CA CYS A 10 3.56 6.18 0.13
C CYS A 10 2.67 7.40 0.31
N ALA A 11 3.20 8.62 0.14
CA ALA A 11 2.41 9.84 0.21
C ALA A 11 1.27 9.86 -0.83
N GLN A 12 1.52 9.38 -2.04
CA GLN A 12 0.48 9.24 -3.06
C GLN A 12 -0.60 8.23 -2.67
N VAL A 13 -0.20 7.05 -2.15
CA VAL A 13 -1.12 6.01 -1.70
C VAL A 13 -1.96 6.51 -0.53
N TYR A 14 -1.37 7.17 0.47
CA TYR A 14 -2.10 7.67 1.64
C TYR A 14 -3.12 8.77 1.29
N ARG A 15 -2.90 9.52 0.20
CA ARG A 15 -3.90 10.49 -0.30
C ARG A 15 -5.11 9.80 -0.91
N GLN A 16 -4.93 8.66 -1.56
CA GLN A 16 -6.02 7.89 -2.17
C GLN A 16 -6.71 6.94 -1.19
N PHE A 17 -5.95 6.40 -0.24
CA PHE A 17 -6.40 5.42 0.75
C PHE A 17 -6.02 5.89 2.17
N PRO A 18 -6.76 6.87 2.73
CA PRO A 18 -6.49 7.39 4.07
C PRO A 18 -6.54 6.31 5.16
N GLU A 19 -7.28 5.22 4.95
CA GLU A 19 -7.40 4.10 5.89
C GLU A 19 -6.08 3.36 6.13
N VAL A 20 -5.12 3.43 5.21
CA VAL A 20 -3.78 2.87 5.38
C VAL A 20 -2.72 3.92 5.69
N LYS A 21 -3.12 5.17 5.98
CA LYS A 21 -2.19 6.25 6.30
C LYS A 21 -1.32 5.90 7.50
N GLY A 22 -0.01 6.00 7.31
CA GLY A 22 1.00 5.69 8.34
C GLY A 22 1.43 4.21 8.36
N ALA A 23 0.70 3.31 7.70
CA ALA A 23 1.10 1.92 7.58
C ALA A 23 2.32 1.78 6.65
N ARG A 24 3.44 1.25 7.15
CA ARG A 24 4.60 0.97 6.31
C ARG A 24 4.30 -0.17 5.34
N PRO A 25 4.47 0.02 4.02
CA PRO A 25 4.20 -1.05 3.07
C PRO A 25 5.27 -2.13 3.16
N LYS A 26 4.85 -3.38 2.97
CA LYS A 26 5.77 -4.46 2.63
C LYS A 26 6.10 -4.38 1.15
N VAL A 27 7.38 -4.15 0.83
CA VAL A 27 7.90 -4.15 -0.54
C VAL A 27 8.26 -5.57 -0.93
N SER A 28 7.89 -5.99 -2.13
CA SER A 28 8.24 -7.30 -2.69
C SER A 28 8.49 -7.16 -4.19
N PRO A 29 9.42 -7.95 -4.75
CA PRO A 29 9.67 -7.95 -6.20
C PRO A 29 8.41 -8.38 -6.96
N TYR A 30 8.21 -7.80 -8.13
CA TYR A 30 7.13 -8.15 -9.07
C TYR A 30 7.72 -8.31 -10.48
N PRO A 31 7.09 -9.10 -11.38
CA PRO A 31 7.59 -9.28 -12.75
C PRO A 31 7.85 -7.97 -13.50
N ASN A 32 8.66 -8.02 -14.56
CA ASN A 32 8.97 -6.89 -15.44
C ASN A 32 9.64 -5.70 -14.73
N GLN A 33 10.57 -5.96 -13.81
CA GLN A 33 11.28 -4.94 -13.01
C GLN A 33 10.34 -4.03 -12.19
N GLN A 34 9.15 -4.54 -11.86
CA GLN A 34 8.19 -3.83 -11.03
C GLN A 34 8.37 -4.20 -9.56
N SER A 35 7.76 -3.39 -8.69
CA SER A 35 7.69 -3.64 -7.26
C SER A 35 6.24 -3.68 -6.81
N SER A 36 5.91 -4.64 -5.94
CA SER A 36 4.63 -4.73 -5.28
C SER A 36 4.75 -4.15 -3.86
N LEU A 37 3.97 -3.13 -3.55
CA LEU A 37 3.87 -2.55 -2.21
C LEU A 37 2.53 -2.94 -1.61
N THR A 38 2.55 -3.61 -0.44
CA THR A 38 1.34 -4.01 0.27
C THR A 38 1.23 -3.26 1.59
N PHE A 39 0.23 -2.40 1.69
CA PHE A 39 -0.18 -1.68 2.89
C PHE A 39 -1.26 -2.46 3.62
N ARG A 40 -1.16 -2.56 4.94
CA ARG A 40 -2.17 -3.19 5.78
C ARG A 40 -2.52 -2.26 6.94
N ALA A 41 -3.81 -2.02 7.12
CA ALA A 41 -4.35 -1.35 8.29
C ALA A 41 -5.39 -2.24 8.95
N LYS A 42 -5.53 -2.08 10.26
CA LYS A 42 -6.57 -2.73 11.06
C LYS A 42 -7.37 -1.64 11.74
N ALA A 43 -8.68 -1.68 11.60
CA ALA A 43 -9.61 -0.84 12.33
C ALA A 43 -10.37 -1.70 13.33
N SER A 44 -10.36 -1.29 14.60
CA SER A 44 -11.20 -1.90 15.63
C SER A 44 -12.61 -1.35 15.51
N LEU A 45 -13.59 -2.24 15.46
CA LEU A 45 -15.01 -1.91 15.45
C LEU A 45 -15.55 -1.85 16.89
N PRO A 46 -16.62 -1.08 17.15
CA PRO A 46 -17.22 -0.97 18.49
C PRO A 46 -17.70 -2.30 19.09
N ASP A 47 -17.94 -3.31 18.25
CA ASP A 47 -18.40 -4.64 18.63
C ASP A 47 -17.27 -5.62 18.98
N GLY A 48 -16.03 -5.14 19.06
CA GLY A 48 -14.84 -5.95 19.36
C GLY A 48 -14.26 -6.70 18.16
N ARG A 49 -14.87 -6.61 16.97
CA ARG A 49 -14.29 -7.17 15.75
C ARG A 49 -13.23 -6.24 15.17
N SER A 50 -12.34 -6.80 14.35
CA SER A 50 -11.32 -6.04 13.64
C SER A 50 -11.56 -6.14 12.14
N LEU A 51 -11.63 -5.01 11.46
CA LEU A 51 -11.69 -4.93 10.01
C LEU A 51 -10.28 -4.70 9.46
N SER A 52 -9.82 -5.60 8.60
CA SER A 52 -8.51 -5.46 7.94
C SER A 52 -8.68 -4.83 6.57
N HIS A 53 -7.99 -3.72 6.35
CA HIS A 53 -7.88 -3.05 5.06
C HIS A 53 -6.51 -3.34 4.47
N THR A 54 -6.48 -3.97 3.30
CA THR A 54 -5.24 -4.22 2.57
C THR A 54 -5.27 -3.48 1.24
N VAL A 55 -4.27 -2.64 1.00
CA VAL A 55 -4.06 -1.95 -0.28
C VAL A 55 -2.76 -2.45 -0.88
N ARG A 56 -2.82 -3.04 -2.07
CA ARG A 56 -1.64 -3.44 -2.83
C ARG A 56 -1.52 -2.57 -4.06
N VAL A 57 -0.35 -1.99 -4.27
CA VAL A 57 -0.02 -1.25 -5.48
C VAL A 57 1.18 -1.88 -6.16
N ILE A 58 1.14 -1.95 -7.48
CA ILE A 58 2.26 -2.32 -8.33
C ILE A 58 2.83 -1.03 -8.90
N VAL A 59 4.14 -0.85 -8.78
CA VAL A 59 4.86 0.30 -9.33
C VAL A 59 5.96 -0.16 -10.27
N ASP A 60 6.23 0.64 -11.29
CA ASP A 60 7.41 0.44 -12.12
C ASP A 60 8.70 0.97 -11.47
N ALA A 61 9.82 0.84 -12.18
CA ALA A 61 11.13 1.31 -11.72
C ALA A 61 11.20 2.84 -11.50
N ALA A 62 10.32 3.61 -12.15
CA ALA A 62 10.20 5.06 -11.96
C ALA A 62 9.26 5.44 -10.79
N GLY A 63 8.63 4.44 -10.14
CA GLY A 63 7.67 4.63 -9.06
C GLY A 63 6.27 5.02 -9.53
N LYS A 64 5.97 4.91 -10.82
CA LYS A 64 4.61 5.12 -11.33
C LYS A 64 3.76 3.92 -10.94
N ILE A 65 2.61 4.19 -10.31
CA ILE A 65 1.63 3.15 -9.98
C ILE A 65 0.97 2.67 -11.28
N THR A 66 1.11 1.37 -11.57
CA THR A 66 0.55 0.72 -12.76
C THR A 66 -0.73 -0.05 -12.46
N LYS A 67 -0.87 -0.54 -11.22
CA LYS A 67 -2.05 -1.28 -10.77
C LYS A 67 -2.28 -1.08 -9.28
N THR A 68 -3.54 -0.99 -8.89
CA THR A 68 -3.96 -0.95 -7.48
C THR A 68 -4.99 -2.05 -7.24
N THR A 69 -4.93 -2.71 -6.08
CA THR A 69 -5.90 -3.72 -5.65
C THR A 69 -6.17 -3.52 -4.17
N THR A 70 -7.44 -3.53 -3.79
CA THR A 70 -7.88 -3.34 -2.41
C THR A 70 -8.66 -4.55 -1.94
N SER A 71 -8.42 -5.00 -0.71
CA SER A 71 -9.20 -6.04 -0.05
C SER A 71 -9.64 -5.58 1.33
N ARG A 72 -10.86 -5.94 1.70
CA ARG A 72 -11.44 -5.71 3.02
C ARG A 72 -11.94 -7.05 3.55
N SER A 73 -11.49 -7.44 4.74
CA SER A 73 -11.79 -8.74 5.37
C SER A 73 -11.89 -8.60 6.88
#